data_AF-A0A2J8UXR2-F1
#
_entry.id   AF-A0A2J8UXR2-F1
#
_cell.length_a   1.000
_cell.length_b   1.000
_cell.length_c   1.000
_cell.angle_alpha   90.00
_cell.angle_beta   90.00
_cell.angle_gamma   90.00
#
_symmetry.space_group_name_H-M   'P 1'
#
loop_
_entity.id
_entity.type
_entity.pdbx_description
1 polymer ?
#
loop_
_entity_poly.entity_id
_entity_poly.type
_entity_poly.pdbx_seq_one_letter_code
_entity_poly.pdbx_strand_id
1 'polypeptide(L)' 'SSVASGTEYTGPKLYKEPSAKSNKHIIQNALAHCCLAGKVNEGQKKKILEVSMFAC' A
#
# COMPACT_ATOMS: atom_id res chain seq x y z
N SER A 1 30.98 -8.80 15.16
CA SER A 1 30.27 -7.65 14.57
C SER A 1 28.78 -7.94 14.56
N SER A 2 28.02 -7.00 15.14
CA SER A 2 26.56 -6.88 15.27
C SER A 2 25.83 -7.09 13.92
N VAL A 3 24.56 -7.48 13.79
CA VAL A 3 23.32 -7.07 14.49
C VAL A 3 22.26 -8.17 14.30
N ALA A 4 21.43 -8.41 15.33
CA ALA A 4 20.32 -9.35 15.33
C ALA A 4 19.27 -9.03 14.24
N SER A 5 18.90 -10.01 13.41
CA SER A 5 17.72 -9.95 12.56
C SER A 5 16.48 -10.24 13.40
N GLY A 6 15.56 -9.27 13.40
CA GLY A 6 14.47 -9.11 14.35
C GLY A 6 13.54 -10.30 14.53
N THR A 7 13.29 -10.61 15.78
CA THR A 7 12.14 -11.38 16.25
C THR A 7 10.87 -10.56 16.00
N GLU A 8 10.05 -10.92 15.01
CA GLU A 8 8.68 -10.38 14.89
C GLU A 8 7.79 -11.05 15.94
N TYR A 9 7.98 -10.67 17.20
CA TYR A 9 7.05 -10.99 18.27
C TYR A 9 5.84 -10.06 18.12
N THR A 10 4.70 -10.58 17.63
CA THR A 10 3.43 -9.83 17.60
C THR A 10 2.81 -9.85 19.00
N GLY A 11 3.48 -9.21 19.95
CA GLY A 11 2.97 -9.05 21.32
C GLY A 11 1.59 -8.37 21.35
N PRO A 12 0.93 -8.33 22.52
CA PRO A 12 -0.33 -7.61 22.68
C PRO A 12 -0.20 -6.19 22.13
N LYS A 13 -0.86 -5.92 21.00
CA LYS A 13 -0.79 -4.60 20.35
C LYS A 13 -1.48 -3.61 21.28
N LEU A 14 -0.73 -2.61 21.75
CA LEU A 14 -1.29 -1.48 22.48
C LEU A 14 -2.44 -0.91 21.65
N TYR A 15 -3.65 -0.89 22.21
CA TYR A 15 -4.81 -0.35 21.50
C TYR A 15 -4.48 1.08 21.05
N LYS A 16 -4.45 1.28 19.75
CA LYS A 16 -4.22 2.57 19.11
C LYS A 16 -5.47 2.87 18.32
N GLU A 17 -6.06 4.02 18.57
CA GLU A 17 -7.21 4.48 17.81
C GLU A 17 -6.90 4.41 16.31
N PRO A 18 -7.79 3.84 15.49
CA PRO A 18 -7.57 3.70 14.07
C PRO A 18 -7.39 5.10 13.45
N SER A 19 -6.20 5.36 12.93
CA SER A 19 -5.90 6.62 12.26
C SER A 19 -6.50 6.58 10.85
N ALA A 20 -7.29 7.59 10.49
CA ALA A 20 -7.88 7.76 9.14
C ALA A 20 -6.85 8.16 8.06
N LYS A 21 -5.62 7.67 8.16
CA LYS A 21 -4.57 7.93 7.18
C LYS A 21 -4.76 7.02 5.97
N SER A 22 -5.41 7.54 4.93
CA SER A 22 -5.53 6.84 3.65
C SER A 22 -4.23 6.86 2.86
N ASN A 23 -3.80 5.69 2.38
CA ASN A 23 -2.63 5.54 1.50
C ASN A 23 -2.99 5.61 0.00
N LYS A 24 -4.22 6.01 -0.35
CA LYS A 24 -4.73 6.04 -1.73
C LYS A 24 -3.78 6.71 -2.72
N HIS A 25 -3.28 7.90 -2.38
CA HIS A 25 -2.38 8.67 -3.26
C HIS A 25 -1.01 8.02 -3.44
N ILE A 26 -0.48 7.36 -2.39
CA ILE A 26 0.79 6.64 -2.44
C ILE A 26 0.67 5.45 -3.42
N ILE A 27 -0.42 4.70 -3.31
CA ILE A 27 -0.70 3.55 -4.19
C ILE A 27 -0.89 4.01 -5.65
N GLN A 28 -1.64 5.09 -5.86
CA GLN A 28 -1.82 5.69 -7.19
C GLN A 28 -0.49 6.09 -7.84
N ASN A 29 0.40 6.71 -7.07
CA ASN A 29 1.70 7.14 -7.57
C ASN A 29 2.59 5.94 -7.95
N ALA A 30 2.66 4.92 -7.10
CA ALA A 30 3.43 3.70 -7.38
C ALA A 30 2.95 3.00 -8.66
N LEU A 31 1.62 2.88 -8.85
CA LEU A 31 1.04 2.26 -10.04
C LEU A 31 1.32 3.09 -11.30
N ALA A 32 1.20 4.41 -11.25
CA ALA A 32 1.38 5.26 -12.42
C ALA A 32 2.84 5.34 -12.90
N HIS A 33 3.80 5.33 -11.98
CA HIS A 33 5.21 5.62 -12.29
C HIS A 33 6.14 4.41 -12.24
N CYS A 34 5.75 3.32 -11.57
CA CYS A 34 6.60 2.14 -11.42
C CYS A 34 5.91 0.88 -11.94
N CYS A 35 4.74 0.53 -11.40
CA CYS A 35 4.19 -0.82 -11.58
C CYS A 35 3.36 -1.00 -12.87
N LEU A 36 2.61 0.02 -13.28
CA LEU A 36 1.68 -0.02 -14.43
C LEU A 36 1.87 1.21 -15.33
N ALA A 37 3.13 1.62 -15.50
CA ALA A 37 3.49 2.75 -16.33
C ALA A 37 3.30 2.42 -17.82
N GLY A 38 2.90 3.41 -18.61
CA GLY A 38 2.81 3.31 -20.07
C GLY A 38 1.40 3.02 -20.60
N LYS A 39 1.23 3.33 -21.90
CA LYS A 39 -0.07 3.34 -22.58
C LYS A 39 -0.73 1.96 -22.65
N VAL A 40 0.07 0.88 -22.71
CA VAL A 40 -0.42 -0.50 -22.75
C VAL A 40 -1.11 -0.92 -21.45
N ASN A 41 -0.74 -0.33 -20.31
CA ASN A 41 -1.27 -0.70 -18.98
C ASN A 41 -2.39 0.24 -18.48
N GLU A 42 -2.76 1.30 -19.22
CA GLU A 42 -3.80 2.27 -18.85
C GLU A 42 -5.14 1.62 -18.47
N GLY A 43 -5.57 0.61 -19.24
CA GLY A 43 -6.82 -0.11 -18.98
C GLY A 43 -6.78 -0.92 -17.68
N GLN A 44 -5.66 -1.58 -17.39
CA GLN A 44 -5.47 -2.32 -16.14
C GLN A 44 -5.34 -1.36 -14.95
N LYS A 45 -4.62 -0.25 -15.11
CA LYS A 45 -4.48 0.81 -14.10
C LYS A 45 -5.84 1.32 -13.65
N LYS A 46 -6.76 1.62 -14.58
CA LYS A 46 -8.12 2.08 -14.25
C LYS A 46 -8.93 1.05 -13.47
N LYS A 47 -8.93 -0.21 -13.90
CA LYS A 47 -9.64 -1.30 -13.20
C LYS A 47 -9.14 -1.47 -11.76
N ILE A 48 -7.82 -1.45 -11.56
CA ILE A 48 -7.23 -1.63 -10.23
C ILE A 48 -7.53 -0.44 -9.33
N LEU A 49 -7.49 0.78 -9.85
CA LEU A 49 -7.83 1.98 -9.08
C LEU A 49 -9.31 2.02 -8.68
N GLU A 50 -10.21 1.52 -9.52
CA GLU A 50 -11.63 1.40 -9.21
C GLU A 50 -11.87 0.41 -8.05
N VAL A 51 -11.31 -0.80 -8.14
CA VAL A 51 -11.46 -1.84 -7.11
C VAL A 51 -10.82 -1.40 -5.78
N SER A 52 -9.69 -0.70 -5.84
CA SER A 52 -8.99 -0.19 -4.65
C SER A 52 -9.75 0.96 -3.96
N MET A 53 -10.63 1.65 -4.68
CA MET A 53 -11.41 2.76 -4.12
C MET A 53 -12.58 2.27 -3.26
N PHE A 54 -13.04 1.03 -3.44
CA PHE A 54 -14.10 0.42 -2.63
C PHE A 54 -13.61 -0.11 -1.28
N ALA A 55 -12.30 -0.13 -1.01
CA ALA A 55 -11.74 -0.67 0.23
C ALA A 55 -11.64 0.36 1.38
N CYS A 56 -12.34 1.50 1.29
CA CYS A 56 -12.41 2.50 2.36
C CYS A 56 -13.68 2.37 3.19
#